data_AF-A0A967SUQ5-F1
#
_entry.id   AF-A0A967SUQ5-F1
#
_cell.length_a   1.000
_cell.length_b   1.000
_cell.length_c   1.000
_cell.angle_alpha   90.00
_cell.angle_beta   90.00
_cell.angle_gamma   90.00
#
_symmetry.space_group_name_H-M   'P 1'
#
loop_
_entity.id
_entity.type
_entity.pdbx_description
1 polymer ?
#
loop_
_entity_poly.entity_id
_entity_poly.type
_entity_poly.pdbx_seq_one_letter_code
_entity_poly.pdbx_strand_id
1 'polypeptide(L)'
;MPNYSRQSLANALEHQIRRLSNNIASLNKLSSRLSMGRLFGFVGGLTLVYAAGNWGPEWIFWITLAGFLFGFSRLVTIHNNIEESKEKFEIWKSIREAHLARQQLTWHKIPEREPTSNYEDHPFANDLDIIGNHSLLQLIDTSTYQGSTDELANYLLVRNPDITDIKERQGIVQELTSQPKFRDKLHLLAELNSKQELETDWNLDELLDYLRNSEEVNYTLPLTILGGLSALNIVLLV
;
A
#
# COMPACT_ATOMS: atom_id res chain seq x y z
N MET A 1 6.78 25.79 -13.13
CA MET A 1 7.16 24.94 -12.00
C MET A 1 8.16 25.71 -11.13
N PRO A 2 8.07 25.68 -9.79
CA PRO A 2 9.07 26.31 -8.95
C PRO A 2 10.43 25.64 -9.19
N ASN A 3 11.49 26.43 -9.36
CA ASN A 3 12.82 25.94 -9.67
C ASN A 3 13.52 25.51 -8.37
N TYR A 4 13.22 24.30 -7.89
CA TYR A 4 13.84 23.75 -6.70
C TYR A 4 15.27 23.28 -7.02
N SER A 5 16.26 23.73 -6.24
CA SER A 5 17.61 23.19 -6.36
C SER A 5 17.62 21.72 -5.94
N ARG A 6 18.51 20.90 -6.53
CA ARG A 6 18.69 19.49 -6.11
C ARG A 6 18.89 19.42 -4.59
N GLN A 7 19.71 20.28 -4.01
CA GLN A 7 19.92 20.30 -2.57
C GLN A 7 18.63 20.55 -1.77
N SER A 8 17.77 21.47 -2.23
CA SER A 8 16.51 21.75 -1.54
C SER A 8 15.54 20.57 -1.52
N LEU A 9 15.49 19.79 -2.61
CA LEU A 9 14.67 18.57 -2.70
C LEU A 9 15.22 17.46 -1.80
N ALA A 10 16.55 17.29 -1.75
CA ALA A 10 17.19 16.31 -0.89
C ALA A 10 16.90 16.61 0.58
N ASN A 11 17.08 17.86 1.00
CA ASN A 11 16.77 18.30 2.36
C ASN A 11 15.28 18.10 2.70
N ALA A 12 14.37 18.32 1.74
CA ALA A 12 12.94 18.08 1.95
C ALA A 12 12.63 16.60 2.17
N LEU A 13 13.24 15.70 1.39
CA LEU A 13 13.12 14.24 1.57
C LEU A 13 13.69 13.78 2.91
N GLU A 14 14.88 14.26 3.30
CA GLU A 14 15.48 13.96 4.60
C GLU A 14 14.59 14.42 5.76
N HIS A 15 14.00 15.61 5.67
CA HIS A 15 13.03 16.08 6.65
C HIS A 15 11.79 15.19 6.74
N GLN A 16 11.28 14.70 5.61
CA GLN A 16 10.16 13.76 5.58
C GLN A 16 10.54 12.43 6.23
N ILE A 17 11.68 11.83 5.86
CA ILE A 17 12.19 10.58 6.42
C ILE A 17 12.36 10.69 7.94
N ARG A 18 12.90 11.81 8.43
CA ARG A 18 13.05 12.07 9.86
C ARG A 18 11.71 12.16 10.58
N ARG A 19 10.72 12.85 10.01
CA ARG A 19 9.36 12.92 10.58
C ARG A 19 8.72 11.54 10.66
N LEU A 20 8.87 10.73 9.62
CA LEU A 20 8.35 9.37 9.59
C LEU A 20 9.02 8.48 10.64
N SER A 21 10.35 8.54 10.72
CA SER A 21 11.11 7.81 11.74
C SER A 21 10.68 8.16 13.17
N ASN A 22 10.40 9.44 13.44
CA ASN A 22 9.89 9.87 14.74
C ASN A 22 8.47 9.33 15.04
N ASN A 23 7.58 9.32 14.04
CA ASN A 23 6.23 8.76 14.18
C ASN A 23 6.25 7.24 14.38
N ILE A 24 7.11 6.54 13.66
CA ILE A 24 7.35 5.10 13.85
C ILE A 24 7.85 4.83 15.27
N ALA A 25 8.81 5.63 15.75
CA ALA A 25 9.34 5.48 17.10
C ALA A 25 8.29 5.72 18.20
N SER A 26 7.37 6.68 18.01
CA SER A 26 6.28 6.92 18.95
C SER A 26 5.24 5.79 18.92
N LEU A 27 4.88 5.29 17.73
CA LEU A 27 3.99 4.13 17.58
C LEU A 27 4.59 2.86 18.17
N ASN A 28 5.89 2.63 18.01
CA ASN A 28 6.60 1.50 18.62
C ASN A 28 6.51 1.53 20.16
N LYS A 29 6.67 2.72 20.77
CA LYS A 29 6.50 2.87 22.22
C LYS A 29 5.06 2.58 22.66
N LEU A 30 4.06 3.02 21.90
CA LEU A 30 2.65 2.74 22.18
C LEU A 30 2.32 1.24 22.01
N SER A 31 2.77 0.63 20.91
CA SER A 31 2.60 -0.80 20.63
C SER A 31 3.22 -1.66 21.75
N SER A 32 4.44 -1.34 22.19
CA SER A 32 5.11 -2.03 23.30
C SER A 32 4.33 -1.92 24.63
N ARG A 33 3.84 -0.72 24.98
CA ARG A 33 3.03 -0.52 26.19
C ARG A 33 1.71 -1.29 26.13
N LEU A 34 1.05 -1.30 24.98
CA LEU A 34 -0.19 -2.05 24.77
C LEU A 34 0.04 -3.56 24.79
N SER A 35 1.15 -4.05 24.24
CA SER A 35 1.53 -5.46 24.30
C SER A 35 1.68 -5.93 25.75
N MET A 36 2.36 -5.16 26.60
CA MET A 36 2.43 -5.44 28.03
C MET A 36 1.04 -5.35 28.71
N GLY A 37 0.24 -4.35 28.32
CA GLY A 37 -1.15 -4.18 28.78
C GLY A 37 -2.06 -5.36 28.42
N ARG A 38 -1.85 -6.03 27.29
CA ARG A 38 -2.59 -7.25 26.90
C ARG A 38 -2.35 -8.38 27.90
N LEU A 39 -1.10 -8.58 28.31
CA LEU A 39 -0.73 -9.64 29.25
C LEU A 39 -1.39 -9.39 30.62
N PHE A 40 -1.22 -8.19 31.16
CA PHE A 40 -1.85 -7.84 32.44
C PHE A 40 -3.38 -7.82 32.36
N GLY A 41 -3.94 -7.35 31.25
CA GLY A 41 -5.39 -7.37 31.00
C GLY A 41 -5.95 -8.79 30.91
N PHE A 42 -5.24 -9.71 30.25
CA PHE A 42 -5.63 -11.12 30.16
C PHE A 42 -5.58 -11.82 31.51
N VAL A 43 -4.44 -11.70 32.22
CA VAL A 43 -4.25 -12.33 33.55
C VAL A 43 -5.21 -11.73 34.58
N GLY A 44 -5.33 -10.40 34.63
CA GLY A 44 -6.23 -9.71 35.54
C GLY A 44 -7.69 -10.02 35.23
N GLY A 45 -8.07 -10.04 33.96
CA GLY A 45 -9.42 -10.40 33.52
C GLY A 45 -9.81 -11.83 33.85
N LEU A 46 -8.92 -12.81 33.60
CA LEU A 46 -9.12 -14.20 34.02
C LEU A 46 -9.28 -14.33 35.53
N THR A 47 -8.45 -13.61 36.30
CA THR A 47 -8.52 -13.61 37.77
C THR A 47 -9.86 -13.07 38.25
N LEU A 48 -10.36 -11.99 37.64
CA LEU A 48 -11.68 -11.41 37.96
C LEU A 48 -12.83 -12.35 37.61
N VAL A 49 -12.79 -12.98 36.43
CA VAL A 49 -13.80 -13.97 36.01
C VAL A 49 -13.80 -15.18 36.97
N TYR A 50 -12.62 -15.67 37.35
CA TYR A 50 -12.48 -16.77 38.31
C TYR A 50 -13.02 -16.40 39.70
N ALA A 51 -12.70 -15.21 40.21
CA ALA A 51 -13.22 -14.73 41.50
C ALA A 51 -14.74 -14.55 41.49
N ALA A 52 -15.29 -14.00 40.40
CA ALA A 52 -16.73 -13.83 40.22
C ALA A 52 -17.49 -15.17 40.19
N GLY A 53 -16.90 -16.22 39.60
CA GLY A 53 -17.50 -17.55 39.57
C GLY A 53 -17.44 -18.32 40.89
N ASN A 54 -16.47 -18.03 41.77
CA ASN A 54 -16.33 -18.72 43.06
C ASN A 54 -17.11 -18.04 44.19
N TRP A 55 -17.19 -16.70 44.18
CA TRP A 55 -17.76 -15.93 45.31
C TRP A 55 -19.03 -15.14 44.95
N GLY A 56 -19.38 -15.05 43.66
CA GLY A 56 -20.52 -14.27 43.18
C GLY A 56 -21.72 -15.13 42.75
N PRO A 57 -22.93 -14.54 42.65
CA PRO A 57 -24.07 -15.15 41.96
C PRO A 57 -23.79 -15.37 40.46
N GLU A 58 -24.48 -16.33 39.84
CA GLU A 58 -24.29 -16.70 38.42
C GLU A 58 -24.39 -15.52 37.43
N TRP A 59 -25.28 -14.56 37.68
CA TRP A 59 -25.44 -13.39 36.81
C TRP A 59 -24.21 -12.45 36.82
N ILE A 60 -23.49 -12.36 37.95
CA ILE A 60 -22.24 -11.56 38.04
C ILE A 60 -21.14 -12.19 37.21
N PHE A 61 -21.05 -13.53 37.19
CA PHE A 61 -20.10 -14.24 36.34
C PHE A 61 -20.31 -13.90 34.86
N TRP A 62 -21.55 -14.02 34.35
CA TRP A 62 -21.85 -13.73 32.94
C TRP A 62 -21.57 -12.27 32.55
N ILE A 63 -21.91 -11.31 33.42
CA ILE A 63 -21.60 -9.89 33.19
C ILE A 63 -20.09 -9.65 33.15
N THR A 64 -19.35 -10.24 34.10
CA THR A 64 -17.89 -10.08 34.18
C THR A 64 -17.19 -10.70 32.97
N LEU A 65 -17.64 -11.89 32.55
CA LEU A 65 -17.13 -12.57 31.37
C LEU A 65 -17.39 -11.76 30.10
N ALA A 66 -18.62 -11.27 29.91
CA ALA A 66 -18.96 -10.42 28.76
C ALA A 66 -18.13 -9.13 28.74
N GLY A 67 -17.98 -8.46 29.89
CA GLY A 67 -17.16 -7.26 30.03
C GLY A 67 -15.68 -7.51 29.72
N PHE A 68 -15.13 -8.65 30.19
CA PHE A 68 -13.77 -9.07 29.89
C PHE A 68 -13.57 -9.32 28.39
N LEU A 69 -14.44 -10.11 27.75
CA LEU A 69 -14.35 -10.40 26.32
C LEU A 69 -14.45 -9.12 25.48
N PHE A 70 -15.37 -8.22 25.83
CA PHE A 70 -15.51 -6.94 25.14
C PHE A 70 -14.28 -6.05 25.31
N GLY A 71 -13.79 -5.88 26.55
CA GLY A 71 -12.61 -5.06 26.84
C GLY A 71 -11.34 -5.61 26.18
N PHE A 72 -11.14 -6.93 26.25
CA PHE A 72 -10.00 -7.59 25.63
C PHE A 72 -10.06 -7.50 24.09
N SER A 73 -11.23 -7.73 23.49
CA SER A 73 -11.43 -7.57 22.05
C SER A 73 -11.10 -6.15 21.59
N ARG A 74 -11.61 -5.12 22.28
CA ARG A 74 -11.28 -3.72 21.99
C ARG A 74 -9.79 -3.43 22.07
N LEU A 75 -9.13 -3.96 23.09
CA LEU A 75 -7.70 -3.77 23.30
C LEU A 75 -6.88 -4.41 22.17
N VAL A 76 -7.28 -5.61 21.71
CA VAL A 76 -6.67 -6.27 20.54
C VAL A 76 -6.89 -5.44 19.27
N THR A 77 -8.10 -4.95 19.01
CA THR A 77 -8.36 -4.10 17.82
C THR A 77 -7.50 -2.84 17.80
N ILE A 78 -7.37 -2.14 18.94
CA ILE A 78 -6.53 -0.93 19.03
C ILE A 78 -5.07 -1.26 18.73
N HIS A 79 -4.56 -2.37 19.27
CA HIS A 79 -3.20 -2.81 19.02
C HIS A 79 -2.98 -3.13 17.54
N ASN A 80 -3.90 -3.87 16.90
CA ASN A 80 -3.82 -4.19 15.47
C ASN A 80 -3.81 -2.91 14.62
N ASN A 81 -4.69 -1.94 14.89
CA ASN A 81 -4.72 -0.66 14.17
C ASN A 81 -3.41 0.13 14.30
N ILE A 82 -2.75 0.06 15.46
CA ILE A 82 -1.45 0.71 15.69
C ILE A 82 -0.36 0.01 14.89
N GLU A 83 -0.37 -1.31 14.83
CA GLU A 83 0.61 -2.08 14.05
C GLU A 83 0.42 -1.84 12.55
N GLU A 84 -0.82 -1.83 12.04
CA GLU A 84 -1.13 -1.44 10.65
C GLU A 84 -0.66 -0.02 10.32
N SER A 85 -0.90 0.93 11.24
CA SER A 85 -0.44 2.32 11.07
C SER A 85 1.09 2.41 11.00
N LYS A 86 1.78 1.63 11.84
CA LYS A 86 3.23 1.56 11.87
C LYS A 86 3.77 0.96 10.56
N GLU A 87 3.21 -0.15 10.09
CA GLU A 87 3.60 -0.76 8.82
C GLU A 87 3.46 0.24 7.67
N LYS A 88 2.33 0.95 7.59
CA LYS A 88 2.11 1.99 6.60
C LYS A 88 3.18 3.08 6.64
N PHE A 89 3.59 3.52 7.84
CA PHE A 89 4.65 4.52 7.97
C PHE A 89 6.03 3.98 7.59
N GLU A 90 6.33 2.71 7.85
CA GLU A 90 7.59 2.08 7.44
C GLU A 90 7.68 1.96 5.92
N ILE A 91 6.62 1.51 5.25
CA ILE A 91 6.54 1.49 3.78
C ILE A 91 6.68 2.91 3.22
N TRP A 92 6.02 3.88 3.85
CA TRP A 92 6.14 5.27 3.40
C TRP A 92 7.56 5.81 3.55
N LYS A 93 8.25 5.42 4.62
CA LYS A 93 9.64 5.78 4.86
C LYS A 93 10.56 5.14 3.81
N SER A 94 10.39 3.84 3.51
CA SER A 94 11.23 3.14 2.52
C SER A 94 11.09 3.76 1.12
N ILE A 95 9.88 4.13 0.71
CA ILE A 95 9.63 4.85 -0.56
C ILE A 95 10.43 6.17 -0.60
N ARG A 96 10.42 6.96 0.48
CA ARG A 96 11.17 8.23 0.54
C ARG A 96 12.68 8.03 0.59
N GLU A 97 13.16 7.03 1.30
CA GLU A 97 14.58 6.67 1.31
C GLU A 97 15.06 6.26 -0.08
N ALA A 98 14.25 5.48 -0.82
CA ALA A 98 14.56 5.08 -2.18
C ALA A 98 14.55 6.27 -3.16
N HIS A 99 13.66 7.26 -2.98
CA HIS A 99 13.70 8.50 -3.76
C HIS A 99 14.94 9.35 -3.46
N LEU A 100 15.33 9.44 -2.18
CA LEU A 100 16.55 10.16 -1.79
C LEU A 100 17.79 9.47 -2.36
N ALA A 101 17.85 8.13 -2.30
CA ALA A 101 18.93 7.33 -2.88
C ALA A 101 19.08 7.57 -4.38
N ARG A 102 17.96 7.57 -5.15
CA ARG A 102 17.96 7.90 -6.58
C ARG A 102 18.48 9.30 -6.84
N GLN A 103 18.03 10.28 -6.05
CA GLN A 103 18.47 11.65 -6.21
C GLN A 103 19.97 11.84 -5.96
N GLN A 104 20.52 11.10 -4.99
CA GLN A 104 21.94 11.12 -4.62
C GLN A 104 22.79 10.10 -5.39
N LEU A 105 22.19 9.33 -6.31
CA LEU A 105 22.82 8.22 -7.03
C LEU A 105 23.54 7.23 -6.09
N THR A 106 22.92 6.97 -4.93
CA THR A 106 23.42 6.00 -3.95
C THR A 106 22.93 4.60 -4.31
N TRP A 107 23.53 4.02 -5.35
CA TRP A 107 23.06 2.81 -6.02
C TRP A 107 22.76 1.61 -5.10
N HIS A 108 23.62 1.34 -4.11
CA HIS A 108 23.40 0.25 -3.15
C HIS A 108 22.13 0.41 -2.27
N LYS A 109 21.48 1.57 -2.28
CA LYS A 109 20.20 1.85 -1.60
C LYS A 109 19.02 1.98 -2.56
N ILE A 110 19.26 1.88 -3.87
CA ILE A 110 18.20 1.86 -4.87
C ILE A 110 17.81 0.39 -5.04
N PRO A 111 16.52 0.03 -4.86
CA PRO A 111 16.06 -1.34 -5.08
C PRO A 111 16.51 -1.86 -6.44
N GLU A 112 17.06 -3.07 -6.49
CA GLU A 112 17.41 -3.74 -7.73
C GLU A 112 16.14 -4.02 -8.54
N ARG A 113 16.25 -3.91 -9.87
CA ARG A 113 15.16 -4.11 -10.82
C ARG A 113 15.69 -4.85 -12.03
N GLU A 114 15.16 -6.04 -12.24
CA GLU A 114 15.51 -6.87 -13.37
C GLU A 114 14.21 -7.24 -14.10
N PRO A 115 14.14 -7.04 -15.42
CA PRO A 115 13.02 -7.50 -16.20
C PRO A 115 13.07 -9.03 -16.32
N THR A 116 11.91 -9.65 -16.48
CA THR A 116 11.77 -11.11 -16.61
C THR A 116 12.36 -11.61 -17.92
N SER A 117 12.28 -10.79 -18.98
CA SER A 117 12.80 -11.12 -20.31
C SER A 117 14.33 -11.03 -20.36
N ASN A 118 14.96 -11.95 -21.10
CA ASN A 118 16.40 -11.88 -21.37
C ASN A 118 16.69 -10.91 -22.53
N TYR A 119 17.52 -9.91 -22.28
CA TYR A 119 17.97 -8.90 -23.26
C TYR A 119 19.49 -8.92 -23.51
N GLU A 120 20.20 -10.01 -23.18
CA GLU A 120 21.65 -10.14 -23.40
C GLU A 120 22.06 -9.85 -24.86
N ASP A 121 21.28 -10.33 -25.83
CA ASP A 121 21.53 -10.12 -27.27
C ASP A 121 20.92 -8.81 -27.81
N HIS A 122 20.45 -7.92 -26.94
CA HIS A 122 19.81 -6.69 -27.39
C HIS A 122 20.84 -5.68 -27.93
N PRO A 123 20.62 -5.06 -29.12
CA PRO A 123 21.65 -4.29 -29.82
C PRO A 123 22.28 -3.14 -29.03
N PHE A 124 21.57 -2.61 -28.04
CA PHE A 124 22.01 -1.46 -27.27
C PHE A 124 21.71 -1.54 -25.76
N ALA A 125 21.12 -2.64 -25.26
CA ALA A 125 20.71 -2.68 -23.85
C ALA A 125 21.91 -2.59 -22.91
N ASN A 126 22.96 -3.35 -23.21
CA ASN A 126 24.19 -3.39 -22.41
C ASN A 126 25.09 -2.19 -22.71
N ASP A 127 25.15 -1.73 -23.97
CA ASP A 127 26.03 -0.61 -24.36
C ASP A 127 25.59 0.74 -23.76
N LEU A 128 24.28 0.90 -23.53
CA LEU A 128 23.69 2.10 -22.94
C LEU A 128 23.31 1.93 -21.45
N ASP A 129 23.74 0.84 -20.82
CA ASP A 129 23.43 0.50 -19.42
C ASP A 129 21.92 0.64 -19.11
N ILE A 130 21.06 0.13 -19.99
CA ILE A 130 19.60 0.25 -19.83
C ILE A 130 19.07 -0.73 -18.78
N ILE A 131 19.62 -1.95 -18.73
CA ILE A 131 19.22 -3.01 -17.80
C ILE A 131 20.43 -3.46 -16.95
N GLY A 132 20.15 -4.03 -15.79
CA GLY A 132 21.13 -4.64 -14.90
C GLY A 132 21.46 -3.76 -13.71
N ASN A 133 22.56 -4.07 -13.03
CA ASN A 133 23.04 -3.31 -11.89
C ASN A 133 23.59 -1.96 -12.32
N HIS A 134 23.24 -0.91 -11.59
CA HIS A 134 23.60 0.49 -11.86
C HIS A 134 23.05 1.02 -13.20
N SER A 135 21.91 0.47 -13.65
CA SER A 135 21.30 0.79 -14.94
C SER A 135 20.28 1.94 -14.90
N LEU A 136 19.90 2.43 -16.08
CA LEU A 136 18.82 3.39 -16.25
C LEU A 136 17.49 2.84 -15.72
N LEU A 137 17.17 1.58 -16.01
CA LEU A 137 15.95 0.93 -15.50
C LEU A 137 15.94 0.94 -13.97
N GLN A 138 17.02 0.50 -13.31
CA GLN A 138 17.12 0.53 -11.85
C GLN A 138 16.91 1.95 -11.29
N LEU A 139 17.44 2.96 -11.99
CA LEU A 139 17.34 4.35 -11.54
C LEU A 139 15.92 4.91 -11.65
N ILE A 140 15.22 4.68 -12.76
CA ILE A 140 13.93 5.34 -13.04
C ILE A 140 12.72 4.51 -12.63
N ASP A 141 12.86 3.20 -12.52
CA ASP A 141 11.74 2.32 -12.23
C ASP A 141 11.29 2.46 -10.77
N THR A 142 10.01 2.77 -10.60
CA THR A 142 9.31 2.84 -9.31
C THR A 142 8.07 1.97 -9.28
N SER A 143 7.99 0.98 -10.17
CA SER A 143 6.88 0.04 -10.26
C SER A 143 6.81 -0.83 -9.01
N THR A 144 5.64 -1.26 -8.56
CA THR A 144 5.54 -2.23 -7.46
C THR A 144 5.48 -3.67 -7.96
N TYR A 145 4.86 -3.88 -9.12
CA TYR A 145 4.65 -5.21 -9.70
C TYR A 145 5.64 -5.51 -10.84
N GLN A 146 6.02 -6.78 -10.99
CA GLN A 146 6.99 -7.22 -12.00
C GLN A 146 6.54 -6.88 -13.43
N GLY A 147 5.26 -7.14 -13.78
CA GLY A 147 4.76 -6.84 -15.13
C GLY A 147 4.87 -5.36 -15.51
N SER A 148 4.83 -4.44 -14.53
CA SER A 148 5.05 -3.01 -14.77
C SER A 148 6.52 -2.68 -15.03
N THR A 149 7.45 -3.34 -14.32
CA THR A 149 8.89 -3.28 -14.60
C THR A 149 9.19 -3.77 -16.02
N ASP A 150 8.59 -4.90 -16.40
CA ASP A 150 8.75 -5.51 -17.73
C ASP A 150 8.23 -4.58 -18.83
N GLU A 151 7.09 -3.94 -18.63
CA GLU A 151 6.53 -2.97 -19.58
C GLU A 151 7.42 -1.73 -19.74
N LEU A 152 7.98 -1.22 -18.64
CA LEU A 152 8.94 -0.12 -18.70
C LEU A 152 10.21 -0.52 -19.45
N ALA A 153 10.74 -1.73 -19.20
CA ALA A 153 11.88 -2.25 -19.94
C ALA A 153 11.58 -2.35 -21.45
N ASN A 154 10.39 -2.83 -21.82
CA ASN A 154 9.93 -2.87 -23.21
C ASN A 154 9.90 -1.48 -23.85
N TYR A 155 9.43 -0.44 -23.13
CA TYR A 155 9.44 0.93 -23.64
C TYR A 155 10.86 1.49 -23.84
N LEU A 156 11.81 1.15 -22.98
CA LEU A 156 13.19 1.62 -23.09
C LEU A 156 13.96 0.92 -24.22
N LEU A 157 13.57 -0.30 -24.56
CA LEU A 157 14.33 -1.17 -25.47
C LEU A 157 13.67 -1.35 -26.84
N VAL A 158 12.56 -0.65 -27.09
CA VAL A 158 11.92 -0.66 -28.40
C VAL A 158 12.88 -0.14 -29.48
N ARG A 159 13.10 -0.95 -30.53
CA ARG A 159 14.05 -0.60 -31.60
C ARG A 159 13.54 0.47 -32.57
N ASN A 160 12.22 0.49 -32.79
CA ASN A 160 11.58 1.43 -33.70
C ASN A 160 10.32 2.01 -33.03
N PRO A 161 10.47 3.00 -32.14
CA PRO A 161 9.34 3.56 -31.43
C PRO A 161 8.43 4.37 -32.34
N ASP A 162 7.11 4.29 -32.13
CA ASP A 162 6.16 5.24 -32.70
C ASP A 162 6.21 6.57 -31.94
N ILE A 163 6.36 7.67 -32.67
CA ILE A 163 6.38 9.03 -32.13
C ILE A 163 5.03 9.38 -31.49
N THR A 164 3.93 8.85 -32.02
CA THR A 164 2.57 9.10 -31.53
C THR A 164 2.43 8.54 -30.11
N ASP A 165 2.80 7.28 -29.90
CA ASP A 165 2.79 6.62 -28.59
C ASP A 165 3.72 7.30 -27.58
N ILE A 166 4.90 7.74 -28.03
CA ILE A 166 5.82 8.50 -27.16
C ILE A 166 5.16 9.78 -26.66
N LYS A 167 4.53 10.56 -27.55
CA LYS A 167 3.89 11.83 -27.20
C LYS A 167 2.71 11.62 -26.25
N GLU A 168 1.93 10.57 -26.46
CA GLU A 168 0.85 10.20 -25.56
C GLU A 168 1.38 9.89 -24.15
N ARG A 169 2.38 9.00 -24.03
CA ARG A 169 3.03 8.69 -22.75
C ARG A 169 3.65 9.91 -22.09
N GLN A 170 4.30 10.79 -22.84
CA GLN A 170 4.84 12.05 -22.33
C GLN A 170 3.75 12.98 -21.80
N GLY A 171 2.59 13.02 -22.45
CA GLY A 171 1.40 13.73 -21.96
C GLY A 171 0.93 13.22 -20.61
N ILE A 172 0.81 11.89 -20.46
CA ILE A 172 0.45 11.24 -19.19
C ILE A 172 1.48 11.56 -18.09
N VAL A 173 2.78 11.44 -18.39
CA VAL A 173 3.87 11.77 -17.44
C VAL A 173 3.80 13.24 -17.02
N GLN A 174 3.53 14.16 -17.95
CA GLN A 174 3.41 15.58 -17.67
C GLN A 174 2.21 15.89 -16.78
N GLU A 175 1.07 15.25 -17.04
CA GLU A 175 -0.13 15.36 -16.21
C GLU A 175 0.15 14.88 -14.78
N LEU A 176 0.68 13.66 -14.64
CA LEU A 176 1.00 13.07 -13.34
C LEU A 176 2.05 13.86 -12.56
N THR A 177 2.96 14.54 -13.26
CA THR A 177 3.96 15.41 -12.64
C THR A 177 3.35 16.54 -11.82
N SER A 178 2.18 17.03 -12.24
CA SER A 178 1.45 18.07 -11.51
C SER A 178 0.70 17.55 -10.27
N GLN A 179 0.60 16.23 -10.08
CA GLN A 179 -0.22 15.59 -9.05
C GLN A 179 0.61 14.76 -8.05
N PRO A 180 1.54 15.37 -7.29
CA PRO A 180 2.45 14.63 -6.42
C PRO A 180 1.72 13.78 -5.37
N LYS A 181 0.66 14.33 -4.73
CA LYS A 181 -0.14 13.62 -3.72
C LYS A 181 -0.83 12.37 -4.26
N PHE A 182 -1.26 12.42 -5.53
CA PHE A 182 -1.91 11.28 -6.17
C PHE A 182 -0.91 10.15 -6.39
N ARG A 183 0.22 10.45 -7.05
CA ARG A 183 1.30 9.47 -7.28
C ARG A 183 1.81 8.85 -5.98
N ASP A 184 2.01 9.70 -4.99
CA ASP A 184 2.40 9.36 -3.64
C ASP A 184 1.42 8.36 -3.00
N LYS A 185 0.12 8.66 -3.03
CA LYS A 185 -0.92 7.78 -2.49
C LYS A 185 -1.01 6.47 -3.27
N LEU A 186 -0.90 6.53 -4.60
CA LEU A 186 -0.96 5.37 -5.48
C LEU A 186 0.19 4.39 -5.17
N HIS A 187 1.42 4.89 -5.10
CA HIS A 187 2.60 4.07 -4.79
C HIS A 187 2.50 3.44 -3.38
N LEU A 188 2.04 4.20 -2.38
CA LEU A 188 1.84 3.64 -1.03
C LEU A 188 0.78 2.54 -1.02
N LEU A 189 -0.33 2.72 -1.74
CA LEU A 189 -1.38 1.71 -1.80
C LEU A 189 -0.90 0.46 -2.54
N ALA A 190 -0.15 0.62 -3.64
CA ALA A 190 0.43 -0.52 -4.35
C ALA A 190 1.34 -1.34 -3.43
N GLU A 191 2.28 -0.70 -2.71
CA GLU A 191 3.20 -1.38 -1.78
C GLU A 191 2.52 -2.01 -0.56
N LEU A 192 1.38 -1.48 -0.12
CA LEU A 192 0.59 -2.08 0.96
C LEU A 192 -0.12 -3.36 0.52
N ASN A 193 -0.56 -3.42 -0.74
CA ASN A 193 -1.30 -4.57 -1.27
C ASN A 193 -0.38 -5.62 -1.91
N SER A 194 0.82 -5.26 -2.37
CA SER A 194 1.78 -6.23 -2.93
C SER A 194 2.20 -7.31 -1.94
N LYS A 195 2.28 -6.96 -0.65
CA LYS A 195 2.58 -7.93 0.43
C LYS A 195 1.43 -8.89 0.73
N GLN A 196 0.24 -8.61 0.23
CA GLN A 196 -0.97 -9.40 0.49
C GLN A 196 -1.33 -10.33 -0.67
N GLU A 197 -0.43 -10.55 -1.64
CA GLU A 197 -0.61 -11.56 -2.70
C GLU A 197 -0.84 -12.95 -2.10
N LEU A 198 -2.11 -13.24 -1.82
CA LEU A 198 -2.66 -14.56 -1.61
C LEU A 198 -2.89 -15.14 -3.00
N GLU A 199 -2.67 -16.45 -3.18
CA GLU A 199 -2.87 -17.18 -4.46
C GLU A 199 -4.27 -16.99 -5.09
N THR A 200 -5.23 -16.43 -4.36
CA THR A 200 -6.63 -16.20 -4.76
C THR A 200 -6.97 -14.75 -5.11
N ASP A 201 -6.04 -13.79 -4.99
CA ASP A 201 -6.31 -12.39 -5.32
C ASP A 201 -6.13 -12.11 -6.82
N TRP A 202 -6.79 -11.06 -7.33
CA TRP A 202 -6.74 -10.70 -8.75
C TRP A 202 -5.29 -10.48 -9.20
N ASN A 203 -4.83 -11.21 -10.22
CA ASN A 203 -3.53 -10.90 -10.84
C ASN A 203 -3.63 -9.54 -11.55
N LEU A 204 -2.52 -8.78 -11.58
CA LEU A 204 -2.42 -7.50 -12.28
C LEU A 204 -2.94 -7.58 -13.71
N ASP A 205 -2.64 -8.68 -14.43
CA ASP A 205 -3.11 -8.90 -15.80
C ASP A 205 -4.64 -8.96 -15.89
N GLU A 206 -5.28 -9.65 -14.94
CA GLU A 206 -6.74 -9.78 -14.86
C GLU A 206 -7.41 -8.44 -14.52
N LEU A 207 -6.80 -7.67 -13.61
CA LEU A 207 -7.24 -6.31 -13.29
C LEU A 207 -7.11 -5.38 -14.51
N LEU A 208 -5.99 -5.42 -15.22
CA LEU A 208 -5.75 -4.60 -16.40
C LEU A 208 -6.70 -4.96 -17.54
N ASP A 209 -6.95 -6.25 -17.76
CA ASP A 209 -7.95 -6.71 -18.72
C ASP A 209 -9.35 -6.24 -18.34
N TYR A 210 -9.71 -6.30 -17.05
CA TYR A 210 -10.99 -5.76 -16.57
C TYR A 210 -11.10 -4.25 -16.80
N LEU A 211 -10.05 -3.46 -16.49
CA LEU A 211 -10.07 -2.00 -16.68
C LEU A 211 -10.10 -1.60 -18.16
N ARG A 212 -9.42 -2.34 -19.04
CA ARG A 212 -9.43 -2.07 -20.49
C ARG A 212 -10.77 -2.43 -21.12
N ASN A 213 -11.39 -3.50 -20.63
CA ASN A 213 -12.66 -4.00 -21.14
C ASN A 213 -13.85 -3.63 -20.23
N SER A 214 -13.68 -2.67 -19.31
CA SER A 214 -14.77 -2.27 -18.42
C SER A 214 -15.81 -1.52 -19.25
N GLU A 215 -16.84 -2.23 -19.69
CA GLU A 215 -18.02 -1.61 -20.26
C GLU A 215 -18.66 -0.70 -19.20
N GLU A 216 -19.14 0.48 -19.61
CA GLU A 216 -19.92 1.34 -18.71
C GLU A 216 -21.17 0.58 -18.26
N VAL A 217 -21.13 0.02 -17.05
CA VAL A 217 -22.26 -0.72 -16.49
C VAL A 217 -23.40 0.26 -16.26
N ASN A 218 -24.45 0.17 -17.08
CA ASN A 218 -25.62 1.01 -16.92
C ASN A 218 -26.46 0.52 -15.73
N TYR A 219 -26.20 1.06 -14.54
CA TYR A 219 -26.87 0.68 -13.31
C TYR A 219 -28.36 1.04 -13.26
N THR A 220 -28.93 1.73 -14.26
CA THR A 220 -30.35 2.13 -14.25
C THR A 220 -31.32 0.95 -14.15
N LEU A 221 -31.04 -0.14 -14.86
CA LEU A 221 -31.89 -1.34 -14.85
C LEU A 221 -31.85 -2.07 -13.49
N PRO A 222 -30.68 -2.44 -12.93
CA PRO A 222 -30.65 -3.10 -11.62
C PRO A 222 -31.17 -2.20 -10.49
N LEU A 223 -30.95 -0.88 -10.54
CA LEU A 223 -31.44 0.04 -9.50
C LEU A 223 -32.97 0.19 -9.52
N THR A 224 -33.59 0.21 -10.71
CA THR A 224 -35.05 0.26 -10.85
C THR A 224 -35.71 -1.05 -10.40
N ILE A 225 -35.10 -2.20 -10.70
CA ILE A 225 -35.53 -3.50 -10.19
C ILE A 225 -35.43 -3.55 -8.66
N LEU A 226 -34.29 -3.13 -8.10
CA LEU A 226 -34.07 -3.12 -6.65
C LEU A 226 -35.02 -2.16 -5.93
N GLY A 227 -35.26 -0.97 -6.50
CA GLY A 227 -36.23 0.00 -6.00
C GLY A 227 -37.68 -0.54 -6.07
N GLY A 228 -38.04 -1.21 -7.16
CA GLY A 228 -39.33 -1.89 -7.31
C GLY A 228 -39.53 -2.99 -6.27
N LEU A 229 -38.54 -3.87 -6.09
CA LEU A 229 -38.53 -4.92 -5.06
C LEU A 229 -38.66 -4.34 -3.65
N SER A 230 -37.95 -3.24 -3.36
CA SER A 230 -38.06 -2.55 -2.06
C SER A 230 -39.47 -2.01 -1.82
N ALA A 231 -40.10 -1.40 -2.83
CA ALA A 231 -41.46 -0.89 -2.71
C ALA A 231 -42.48 -2.03 -2.53
N LEU A 232 -42.32 -3.12 -3.28
CA LEU A 232 -43.15 -4.32 -3.17
C LEU A 232 -43.04 -4.96 -1.77
N ASN A 233 -41.82 -4.99 -1.22
CA ASN A 233 -41.58 -5.49 0.13
C ASN A 233 -42.26 -4.63 1.20
N ILE A 234 -42.26 -3.30 1.05
CA ILE A 234 -43.00 -2.39 1.96
C ILE A 234 -44.51 -2.62 1.88
N VAL A 235 -45.05 -2.82 0.68
CA VAL A 235 -46.49 -3.06 0.47
C VAL A 235 -46.94 -4.44 0.99
N LEU A 236 -46.07 -5.46 0.92
CA LEU A 236 -46.36 -6.81 1.45
C LEU A 236 -46.24 -6.93 2.97
N LEU A 237 -45.61 -5.95 3.63
CA LEU A 237 -45.39 -5.94 5.09
C LEU A 237 -46.47 -5.13 5.85
N VAL A 238 -47.38 -4.46 5.13
CA VAL A 238 -48.57 -3.75 5.64
C VAL A 238 -49.82 -4.59 5.42
#